data_AF-A0A1G7IGK6-F1
#
_entry.id   AF-A0A1G7IGK6-F1
#
_cell.length_a   1.000
_cell.length_b   1.000
_cell.length_c   1.000
_cell.angle_alpha   90.00
_cell.angle_beta   90.00
_cell.angle_gamma   90.00
#
_symmetry.space_group_name_H-M   'P 1'
#
loop_
_entity.id
_entity.type
_entity.pdbx_description
1 polymer ?
#
loop_
_entity_poly.entity_id
_entity_poly.type
_entity_poly.pdbx_seq_one_letter_code
_entity_poly.pdbx_strand_id
1 'polypeptide(L)'
;MGKGWQRREKPRNLVFLPLNRSTPRKPMAKKTRHTGRPKLLEGKREHIIKAKLTEQELRQLKAMEQQLGLNRSEIIKGRVLHDSHSLVINAAELMKLLDGIGAELGRAGNNINQLARHANTLNKQDMLNPGTVAEFNQLLAAYVTLQQELEKCLRQIIRLMRN
;
A
#
# COMPACT_ATOMS: atom_id res chain seq x y z
N MET A 1 19.92 69.70 16.90
CA MET A 1 18.54 70.19 16.76
C MET A 1 17.70 69.44 17.79
N GLY A 2 17.41 69.96 18.98
CA GLY A 2 16.40 71.00 19.28
C GLY A 2 15.17 70.32 19.92
N LYS A 3 15.21 70.01 21.24
CA LYS A 3 14.45 70.63 22.36
C LYS A 3 12.90 70.58 22.27
N GLY A 4 12.27 70.17 23.39
CA GLY A 4 10.90 70.58 23.77
C GLY A 4 10.16 69.58 24.67
N TRP A 5 10.51 69.43 25.95
CA TRP A 5 9.90 70.08 27.14
C TRP A 5 8.42 69.76 27.44
N GLN A 6 8.27 68.85 28.41
CA GLN A 6 7.39 68.84 29.60
C GLN A 6 6.14 69.74 29.66
N ARG A 7 5.04 69.16 30.17
CA ARG A 7 4.26 69.79 31.24
C ARG A 7 3.67 68.75 32.20
N ARG A 8 4.01 68.87 33.48
CA ARG A 8 3.26 68.30 34.61
C ARG A 8 2.19 69.31 35.01
N GLU A 9 1.02 68.83 35.45
CA GLU A 9 0.27 69.40 36.58
C GLU A 9 -0.78 68.40 37.10
N LYS A 10 -0.90 68.32 38.44
CA LYS A 10 -1.76 67.44 39.27
C LYS A 10 -3.07 68.19 39.65
N PRO A 11 -3.86 67.74 40.65
CA PRO A 11 -4.64 66.51 40.86
C PRO A 11 -6.14 66.85 41.07
N ARG A 12 -7.03 65.85 41.28
CA ARG A 12 -8.15 65.94 42.25
C ARG A 12 -8.97 64.64 42.37
N ASN A 13 -9.13 64.24 43.62
CA ASN A 13 -10.24 63.55 44.27
C ASN A 13 -10.47 62.04 44.04
N LEU A 14 -10.34 61.32 45.17
CA LEU A 14 -10.92 60.01 45.43
C LEU A 14 -12.44 60.04 45.20
N VAL A 15 -12.97 59.01 44.54
CA VAL A 15 -14.26 58.40 44.90
C VAL A 15 -14.12 56.88 44.73
N PHE A 16 -14.24 56.15 45.84
CA PHE A 16 -14.41 54.71 45.86
C PHE A 16 -15.85 54.41 45.42
N LEU A 17 -16.05 53.64 44.33
CA LEU A 17 -17.35 53.11 43.94
C LEU A 17 -17.26 51.57 43.94
N PRO A 18 -18.09 50.86 44.73
CA PRO A 18 -18.13 49.42 44.68
C PRO A 18 -18.96 48.98 43.48
N LEU A 19 -18.38 48.21 42.56
CA LEU A 19 -19.16 47.48 41.56
C LEU A 19 -19.03 45.98 41.79
N ASN A 20 -19.81 45.49 42.75
CA ASN A 20 -20.40 44.17 42.63
C ASN A 20 -21.59 44.28 41.68
N ARG A 21 -21.44 43.81 40.44
CA ARG A 21 -22.57 43.50 39.56
C ARG A 21 -22.30 42.15 38.91
N SER A 22 -22.94 41.15 39.48
CA SER A 22 -23.19 39.84 38.90
C SER A 22 -23.73 39.99 37.47
N THR A 23 -22.88 39.70 36.48
CA THR A 23 -23.35 39.48 35.12
C THR A 23 -23.92 38.06 35.03
N PRO A 24 -25.15 37.86 34.54
CA PRO A 24 -25.68 36.52 34.36
C PRO A 24 -24.88 35.84 33.24
N ARG A 25 -24.27 34.69 33.56
CA ARG A 25 -23.60 33.85 32.56
C ARG A 25 -24.62 33.46 31.49
N LYS A 26 -24.33 33.76 30.22
CA LYS A 26 -25.11 33.24 29.08
C LYS A 26 -25.21 31.71 29.19
N PRO A 27 -26.36 31.09 28.91
CA PRO A 27 -26.47 29.64 28.93
C PRO A 27 -25.53 29.07 27.86
N MET A 28 -24.60 28.21 28.28
CA MET A 28 -23.69 27.55 27.36
C MET A 28 -24.49 26.60 26.46
N ALA A 29 -24.37 26.78 25.15
CA ALA A 29 -24.96 25.86 24.17
C ALA A 29 -24.46 24.43 24.45
N LYS A 30 -25.39 23.47 24.53
CA LYS A 30 -25.07 22.06 24.75
C LYS A 30 -24.17 21.56 23.61
N LYS A 31 -22.92 21.20 23.94
CA LYS A 31 -21.98 20.53 23.02
C LYS A 31 -22.66 19.27 22.45
N THR A 32 -22.87 19.25 21.14
CA THR A 32 -23.31 18.06 20.40
C THR A 32 -22.24 16.98 20.53
N ARG A 33 -22.64 15.80 21.02
CA ARG A 33 -21.74 14.64 21.14
C ARG A 33 -21.23 14.28 19.75
N HIS A 34 -19.91 14.20 19.57
CA HIS A 34 -19.30 13.63 18.37
C HIS A 34 -19.79 12.19 18.22
N THR A 35 -20.74 11.96 17.32
CA THR A 35 -21.09 10.61 16.90
C THR A 35 -19.92 10.09 16.06
N GLY A 36 -19.11 9.21 16.62
CA GLY A 36 -18.05 8.51 15.90
C GLY A 36 -18.60 7.68 14.72
N ARG A 37 -17.72 7.43 13.74
CA ARG A 37 -17.87 6.73 12.45
C ARG A 37 -19.16 7.03 11.66
N PRO A 38 -19.08 7.55 10.42
CA PRO A 38 -20.26 7.76 9.58
C PRO A 38 -21.11 6.50 9.45
N LYS A 39 -22.44 6.64 9.53
CA LYS A 39 -23.37 5.54 9.23
C LYS A 39 -23.25 5.22 7.74
N LEU A 40 -22.99 3.96 7.39
CA LEU A 40 -23.07 3.51 6.00
C LEU A 40 -24.51 3.72 5.51
N LEU A 41 -24.68 4.54 4.48
CA LEU A 41 -25.98 4.92 3.93
C LEU A 41 -26.54 3.86 2.96
N GLU A 42 -25.67 3.08 2.31
CA GLU A 42 -26.05 1.99 1.38
C GLU A 42 -25.08 0.80 1.48
N GLY A 43 -25.53 -0.39 1.07
CA GLY A 43 -24.73 -1.62 1.08
C GLY A 43 -24.55 -2.26 2.45
N LYS A 44 -25.40 -1.92 3.43
CA LYS A 44 -25.38 -2.55 4.75
C LYS A 44 -25.73 -4.03 4.61
N ARG A 45 -24.93 -4.90 5.23
CA ARG A 45 -25.18 -6.34 5.26
C ARG A 45 -26.26 -6.63 6.29
N GLU A 46 -27.41 -7.13 5.85
CA GLU A 46 -28.60 -7.33 6.71
C GLU A 46 -28.85 -8.80 7.08
N HIS A 47 -28.36 -9.74 6.26
CA HIS A 47 -28.60 -11.17 6.44
C HIS A 47 -27.41 -11.90 7.06
N ILE A 48 -27.70 -12.88 7.92
CA ILE A 48 -26.70 -13.71 8.61
C ILE A 48 -26.82 -15.15 8.14
N ILE A 49 -25.69 -15.75 7.76
CA ILE A 49 -25.57 -17.18 7.49
C ILE A 49 -25.03 -17.85 8.76
N LYS A 50 -25.70 -18.91 9.23
CA LYS A 50 -25.25 -19.74 10.36
C LYS A 50 -24.98 -21.15 9.85
N ALA A 51 -23.80 -21.70 10.17
CA ALA A 51 -23.44 -23.08 9.88
C ALA A 51 -22.94 -23.74 11.17
N LYS A 52 -23.36 -24.98 11.40
CA LYS A 52 -22.78 -25.82 12.46
C LYS A 52 -21.55 -26.49 11.87
N LEU A 53 -20.42 -26.41 12.57
CA LEU A 53 -19.15 -26.98 12.17
C LEU A 53 -18.73 -28.00 13.22
N THR A 54 -18.14 -29.09 12.76
CA THR A 54 -17.35 -29.99 13.58
C THR A 54 -16.04 -29.32 14.00
N GLU A 55 -15.37 -29.86 15.02
CA GLU A 55 -14.07 -29.35 15.48
C GLU A 55 -12.98 -29.42 14.38
N GLN A 56 -13.08 -30.40 13.47
CA GLN A 56 -12.15 -30.53 12.36
C GLN A 56 -12.38 -29.44 11.31
N GLU A 57 -13.63 -29.19 10.92
CA GLU A 57 -13.98 -28.13 9.98
C GLU A 57 -13.65 -26.74 10.53
N LEU A 58 -13.86 -26.52 11.84
CA LEU A 58 -13.46 -25.28 12.50
C LEU A 58 -11.94 -25.07 12.47
N ARG A 59 -11.15 -26.13 12.68
CA ARG A 59 -9.68 -26.06 12.57
C ARG A 59 -9.23 -25.74 11.15
N GLN A 60 -9.85 -26.35 10.14
CA GLN A 60 -9.55 -26.05 8.74
C GLN A 60 -9.87 -24.59 8.40
N LEU A 61 -11.02 -24.07 8.87
CA LEU A 61 -11.41 -22.68 8.66
C LEU A 61 -10.40 -21.70 9.31
N LYS A 62 -9.94 -22.00 10.52
CA LYS A 62 -8.89 -21.20 11.21
C LYS A 62 -7.55 -21.24 10.48
N ALA A 63 -7.16 -22.41 9.96
CA ALA A 63 -5.94 -22.52 9.16
C ALA A 63 -6.01 -21.65 7.91
N MET A 64 -7.16 -21.65 7.22
CA MET A 64 -7.40 -20.77 6.07
C MET A 64 -7.34 -19.28 6.45
N GLU A 65 -7.88 -18.87 7.60
CA GLU A 65 -7.74 -17.47 8.08
C GLU A 65 -6.26 -17.07 8.21
N GLN A 66 -5.43 -17.95 8.77
CA GLN A 66 -4.00 -17.68 8.96
C GLN A 66 -3.23 -17.65 7.64
N GLN A 67 -3.54 -18.58 6.72
CA GLN A 67 -2.86 -18.66 5.43
C GLN A 67 -3.22 -17.51 4.50
N LEU A 68 -4.47 -17.05 4.53
CA LEU A 68 -5.01 -16.09 3.57
C LEU A 68 -5.04 -14.66 4.12
N GLY A 69 -4.92 -14.48 5.44
CA GLY A 69 -5.03 -13.17 6.11
C GLY A 69 -6.43 -12.56 6.01
N LEU A 70 -7.43 -13.34 5.63
CA LEU A 70 -8.83 -12.91 5.46
C LEU A 70 -9.67 -13.32 6.67
N ASN A 71 -10.74 -12.57 6.94
CA ASN A 71 -11.70 -12.97 7.97
C ASN A 71 -12.61 -14.12 7.49
N ARG A 72 -13.11 -14.94 8.40
CA ARG A 72 -14.13 -15.98 8.13
C ARG A 72 -15.22 -15.56 7.15
N SER A 73 -15.80 -14.37 7.33
CA SER A 73 -16.91 -13.93 6.50
C SER A 73 -16.49 -13.68 5.06
N GLU A 74 -15.30 -13.14 4.82
CA GLU A 74 -14.71 -12.96 3.49
C GLU A 74 -14.40 -14.29 2.84
N ILE A 75 -13.83 -15.23 3.58
CA ILE A 75 -13.57 -16.59 3.10
C ILE A 75 -14.88 -17.27 2.68
N ILE A 76 -15.92 -17.22 3.53
CA ILE A 76 -17.22 -17.85 3.24
C ILE A 76 -17.87 -17.17 2.04
N LYS A 77 -17.94 -15.84 1.98
CA LYS A 77 -18.53 -15.13 0.84
C LYS A 77 -17.75 -15.39 -0.45
N GLY A 78 -16.43 -15.37 -0.39
CA GLY A 78 -15.55 -15.69 -1.53
C GLY A 78 -15.79 -17.10 -2.04
N ARG A 79 -15.88 -18.10 -1.15
CA ARG A 79 -16.06 -19.49 -1.54
C ARG A 79 -17.48 -19.85 -2.00
N VAL A 80 -18.50 -19.16 -1.46
CA VAL A 80 -19.92 -19.51 -1.64
C VAL A 80 -20.60 -18.64 -2.71
N LEU A 81 -20.25 -17.35 -2.81
CA LEU A 81 -20.93 -16.39 -3.70
C LEU A 81 -20.13 -16.05 -4.95
N HIS A 82 -18.80 -16.13 -4.90
CA HIS A 82 -17.97 -16.03 -6.09
C HIS A 82 -17.71 -17.43 -6.58
N ASP A 83 -17.90 -17.65 -7.89
CA ASP A 83 -17.67 -18.93 -8.53
C ASP A 83 -16.32 -19.47 -8.06
N SER A 84 -16.34 -20.68 -7.50
CA SER A 84 -15.32 -21.30 -6.64
C SER A 84 -13.89 -21.41 -7.23
N HIS A 85 -13.69 -20.84 -8.42
CA HIS A 85 -12.44 -20.66 -9.15
C HIS A 85 -11.68 -19.36 -8.83
N SER A 86 -12.25 -18.40 -8.08
CA SER A 86 -11.42 -17.32 -7.52
C SER A 86 -10.54 -17.94 -6.43
N LEU A 87 -9.42 -18.51 -6.85
CA LEU A 87 -8.38 -19.03 -6.00
C LEU A 87 -8.12 -17.96 -4.94
N VAL A 88 -8.45 -18.28 -3.70
CA VAL A 88 -8.01 -17.46 -2.57
C VAL A 88 -6.51 -17.74 -2.47
N ILE A 89 -5.74 -17.09 -3.33
CA ILE A 89 -4.29 -17.23 -3.40
C ILE A 89 -3.76 -16.47 -2.19
N ASN A 90 -2.85 -17.10 -1.44
CA ASN A 90 -2.01 -16.36 -0.50
C ASN A 90 -1.14 -15.39 -1.30
N ALA A 91 -1.65 -14.17 -1.51
CA ALA A 91 -0.99 -13.15 -2.31
C ALA A 91 0.41 -12.84 -1.79
N ALA A 92 0.64 -12.94 -0.48
CA ALA A 92 1.95 -12.68 0.12
C ALA A 92 2.99 -13.75 -0.25
N GLU A 93 2.62 -15.04 -0.23
CA GLU A 93 3.54 -16.10 -0.67
C GLU A 93 3.80 -16.06 -2.17
N LEU A 94 2.77 -15.80 -2.98
CA LEU A 94 2.96 -15.65 -4.41
C LEU A 94 3.87 -14.47 -4.74
N MET A 95 3.67 -13.31 -4.11
CA MET A 95 4.55 -12.15 -4.29
C MET A 95 6.00 -12.48 -3.92
N LYS A 96 6.24 -13.22 -2.82
CA LYS A 96 7.61 -13.67 -2.47
C LYS A 96 8.25 -14.56 -3.55
N LEU A 97 7.47 -15.48 -4.14
CA LEU A 97 7.96 -16.32 -5.23
C LEU A 97 8.27 -15.48 -6.47
N LEU A 98 7.44 -14.50 -6.79
CA LEU A 98 7.65 -13.56 -7.89
C LEU A 98 8.89 -12.68 -7.67
N ASP A 99 9.11 -12.18 -6.45
CA ASP A 99 10.31 -11.43 -6.08
C ASP A 99 11.58 -12.28 -6.26
N GLY A 100 11.52 -13.57 -5.91
CA GLY A 100 12.61 -14.52 -6.14
C GLY A 100 12.95 -14.67 -7.62
N ILE A 101 11.95 -14.81 -8.49
CA ILE A 101 12.13 -14.86 -9.95
C ILE A 101 12.74 -13.55 -10.46
N GLY A 102 12.25 -12.40 -9.98
CA GLY A 102 12.78 -11.08 -10.33
C GLY A 102 14.26 -10.92 -9.94
N ALA A 103 14.65 -11.44 -8.77
CA ALA A 103 16.05 -11.40 -8.32
C ALA A 103 16.97 -12.23 -9.22
N GLU A 104 16.54 -13.43 -9.64
CA GLU A 104 17.32 -14.26 -10.58
C GLU A 104 17.45 -13.59 -11.95
N LEU A 105 16.38 -12.98 -12.45
CA LEU A 105 16.43 -12.20 -13.70
C LEU A 105 17.40 -11.03 -13.58
N GLY A 106 17.42 -10.32 -12.44
CA GLY A 106 18.39 -9.25 -12.18
C GLY A 106 19.83 -9.75 -12.17
N ARG A 107 20.10 -10.93 -11.57
CA ARG A 107 21.41 -11.59 -11.62
C ARG A 107 21.82 -11.97 -13.04
N ALA A 108 20.90 -12.55 -13.81
CA ALA A 108 21.14 -12.88 -15.20
C ALA A 108 21.47 -11.64 -16.04
N GLY A 109 20.73 -10.54 -15.86
CA GLY A 109 21.00 -9.25 -16.51
C GLY A 109 22.38 -8.68 -16.15
N ASN A 110 22.80 -8.79 -14.89
CA ASN A 110 24.14 -8.40 -14.46
C ASN A 110 25.23 -9.24 -15.13
N ASN A 111 25.03 -10.55 -15.27
CA ASN A 111 25.97 -11.44 -15.97
C ASN A 111 26.07 -11.06 -17.45
N ILE A 112 24.94 -10.80 -18.12
CA ILE A 112 24.91 -10.34 -19.51
C ILE A 112 25.68 -9.03 -19.68
N ASN A 113 25.50 -8.08 -18.74
CA ASN A 113 26.22 -6.80 -18.79
C ASN A 113 27.75 -6.98 -18.59
N GLN A 114 28.17 -7.91 -17.74
CA GLN A 114 29.59 -8.26 -17.60
C GLN A 114 30.15 -8.86 -18.89
N LEU A 115 29.43 -9.80 -19.50
CA LEU A 115 29.80 -10.38 -20.80
C LEU A 115 29.90 -9.31 -21.88
N ALA A 116 28.97 -8.36 -21.93
CA ALA A 116 29.01 -7.24 -22.87
C ALA A 116 30.26 -6.36 -22.67
N ARG A 117 30.64 -6.06 -21.41
CA ARG A 117 31.88 -5.31 -21.11
C ARG A 117 33.13 -6.07 -21.53
N HIS A 118 33.18 -7.37 -21.29
CA HIS A 118 34.28 -8.23 -21.73
C HIS A 118 34.36 -8.29 -23.26
N ALA A 119 33.24 -8.49 -23.94
CA ALA A 119 33.17 -8.45 -25.40
C ALA A 119 33.66 -7.11 -25.95
N ASN A 120 33.22 -5.98 -25.38
CA ASN A 120 33.70 -4.65 -25.78
C ASN A 120 35.22 -4.47 -25.60
N THR A 121 35.80 -5.11 -24.59
CA THR A 121 37.25 -5.09 -24.36
C THR A 121 37.98 -5.92 -25.42
N LEU A 122 37.49 -7.12 -25.71
CA LEU A 122 38.05 -7.99 -26.75
C LEU A 122 37.89 -7.41 -28.16
N ASN A 123 36.80 -6.69 -28.42
CA ASN A 123 36.57 -5.99 -29.69
C ASN A 123 37.65 -4.94 -29.96
N LYS A 124 38.04 -4.18 -28.93
CA LYS A 124 39.10 -3.17 -29.04
C LYS A 124 40.50 -3.78 -29.26
N GLN A 125 40.66 -5.07 -28.99
CA GLN A 125 41.90 -5.82 -29.20
C GLN A 125 41.87 -6.59 -30.54
N ASP A 126 40.81 -6.43 -31.35
CA ASP A 126 40.57 -7.22 -32.57
C ASP A 126 40.58 -8.74 -32.34
N MET A 127 40.22 -9.17 -31.12
CA MET A 127 40.23 -10.58 -30.70
C MET A 127 38.85 -11.24 -30.76
N LEU A 128 37.81 -10.53 -31.20
CA LEU A 128 36.46 -11.08 -31.32
C LEU A 128 36.25 -11.81 -32.64
N ASN A 129 35.80 -13.06 -32.56
CA ASN A 129 35.34 -13.81 -33.72
C ASN A 129 33.93 -13.31 -34.14
N PRO A 130 33.76 -12.80 -35.38
CA PRO A 130 32.46 -12.30 -35.85
C PRO A 130 31.34 -13.35 -35.85
N GLY A 131 31.67 -14.63 -36.11
CA GLY A 131 30.71 -15.73 -36.10
C GLY A 131 30.14 -15.97 -34.70
N THR A 132 31.01 -15.99 -33.69
CA THR A 132 30.60 -16.12 -32.28
C THR A 132 29.72 -14.95 -31.83
N VAL A 133 30.03 -13.72 -32.27
CA VAL A 133 29.22 -12.54 -31.95
C VAL A 133 27.82 -12.65 -32.57
N ALA A 134 27.72 -13.13 -33.80
CA ALA A 134 26.44 -13.32 -34.48
C ALA A 134 25.56 -14.36 -33.77
N GLU A 135 26.11 -15.51 -33.40
CA GLU A 135 25.41 -16.54 -32.62
C GLU A 135 24.95 -16.01 -31.25
N PHE A 136 25.81 -15.27 -30.57
CA PHE A 136 25.49 -14.70 -29.26
C PHE A 136 24.35 -13.68 -29.34
N ASN A 137 24.33 -12.85 -30.38
CA ASN A 137 23.24 -11.90 -30.63
C ASN A 137 21.91 -12.60 -30.90
N GLN A 138 21.91 -13.74 -31.61
CA GLN A 138 20.70 -14.55 -31.81
C GLN A 138 20.16 -15.11 -30.49
N LEU A 139 21.05 -15.66 -29.65
CA LEU A 139 20.67 -16.17 -28.33
C LEU A 139 20.13 -15.07 -27.41
N LEU A 140 20.74 -13.87 -27.43
CA LEU A 140 20.26 -12.73 -26.67
C LEU A 140 18.89 -12.23 -27.16
N ALA A 141 18.65 -12.22 -28.46
CA ALA A 141 17.34 -11.85 -29.02
C ALA A 141 16.24 -12.85 -28.58
N ALA A 142 16.55 -14.15 -28.60
CA ALA A 142 15.65 -15.18 -28.09
C ALA A 142 15.39 -15.01 -26.59
N TYR A 143 16.44 -14.73 -25.79
CA TYR A 143 16.32 -14.47 -24.36
C TYR A 143 15.41 -13.26 -24.06
N VAL A 144 15.60 -12.14 -24.77
CA VAL A 144 14.76 -10.94 -24.61
C VAL A 144 13.30 -11.26 -24.92
N THR A 145 13.04 -12.05 -25.95
CA THR A 145 11.68 -12.47 -26.32
C THR A 145 11.05 -13.29 -25.19
N LEU A 146 11.76 -14.29 -24.68
CA LEU A 146 11.30 -15.14 -23.56
C LEU A 146 11.07 -14.32 -22.29
N GLN A 147 11.95 -13.36 -21.98
CA GLN A 147 11.79 -12.47 -20.84
C GLN A 147 10.51 -11.63 -20.97
N GLN A 148 10.24 -11.07 -22.14
CA GLN A 148 9.02 -10.28 -22.37
C GLN A 148 7.75 -11.12 -22.24
N GLU A 149 7.76 -12.37 -22.70
CA GLU A 149 6.65 -13.31 -22.52
C GLU A 149 6.42 -13.64 -21.05
N LEU A 150 7.50 -13.91 -20.31
CA LEU A 150 7.43 -14.13 -18.87
C LEU A 150 6.80 -12.92 -18.17
N GLU A 151 7.26 -11.71 -18.45
CA GLU A 151 6.68 -10.50 -17.86
C GLU A 151 5.20 -10.30 -18.22
N LYS A 152 4.78 -10.66 -19.45
CA LYS A 152 3.36 -10.62 -19.83
C LYS A 152 2.54 -11.60 -19.00
N CYS A 153 3.01 -12.83 -18.83
CA CYS A 153 2.37 -13.84 -17.99
C CYS A 153 2.27 -13.36 -16.52
N LEU A 154 3.36 -12.80 -15.97
CA LEU A 154 3.35 -12.26 -14.61
C LEU A 154 2.33 -11.11 -14.46
N ARG A 155 2.27 -10.19 -15.42
CA ARG A 155 1.28 -9.11 -15.44
C ARG A 155 -0.16 -9.64 -15.51
N GLN A 156 -0.41 -10.73 -16.27
CA GLN A 156 -1.72 -11.37 -16.33
C GLN A 156 -2.10 -11.99 -14.98
N ILE A 157 -1.18 -12.71 -14.33
CA ILE A 157 -1.40 -13.28 -13.00
C ILE A 157 -1.77 -12.18 -12.00
N ILE A 158 -0.98 -11.10 -11.96
CA ILE A 158 -1.25 -9.96 -11.05
C ILE A 158 -2.62 -9.32 -11.34
N ARG A 159 -3.02 -9.20 -12.61
CA ARG A 159 -4.35 -8.67 -12.97
C ARG A 159 -5.48 -9.60 -12.52
N LEU A 160 -5.34 -10.91 -12.70
CA LEU A 160 -6.32 -11.90 -12.27
C LEU A 160 -6.49 -11.93 -10.75
N MET A 161 -5.46 -11.52 -9.99
CA MET A 161 -5.53 -11.40 -8.53
C MET A 161 -6.20 -10.12 -8.01
N ARG A 162 -6.30 -9.08 -8.84
CA ARG A 162 -6.88 -7.78 -8.43
C ARG A 162 -8.41 -7.72 -8.61
N ASN A 163 -8.97 -8.65 -9.38
CA ASN A 163 -10.40 -8.81 -9.62
C ASN A 163 -10.98 -9.91 -8.75
#